data_AF-A0A2N9ANF2-F1
#
_entry.id   AF-A0A2N9ANF2-F1
#
_cell.length_a   1.000
_cell.length_b   1.000
_cell.length_c   1.000
_cell.angle_alpha   90.00
_cell.angle_beta   90.00
_cell.angle_gamma   90.00
#
_symmetry.space_group_name_H-M   'P 1'
#
loop_
_entity.id
_entity.type
_entity.pdbx_description
1 polymer ?
#
loop_
_entity_poly.entity_id
_entity_poly.type
_entity_poly.pdbx_seq_one_letter_code
_entity_poly.pdbx_strand_id
1 'polypeptide(L)'
;MTETKIAAAQEAVAKAAALLLEHAEGLGMLAMVESRREPPDLIDTVAFRNGETVIRNVAAEQAWSQAALAAARFAGRFEAFQQERDRYSEVGVTLREEVEKLVGGTGSFPPPLSMMPASAGHAALGITPRQVHAQAWRSHLAASAATIARVEIGMGYGA
;
A
#
# COMPACT_ATOMS: atom_id res chain seq x y z
N MET A 1 -24.06 19.42 -15.96
CA MET A 1 -24.53 18.26 -15.14
C MET A 1 -23.53 17.10 -15.17
N THR A 2 -22.94 16.75 -16.33
CA THR A 2 -21.91 15.71 -16.44
C THR A 2 -20.61 16.07 -15.70
N GLU A 3 -20.16 17.33 -15.80
CA GLU A 3 -18.97 17.84 -15.09
C GLU A 3 -19.08 17.70 -13.57
N THR A 4 -20.26 17.99 -13.01
CA THR A 4 -20.53 17.86 -11.56
C THR A 4 -20.46 16.40 -11.09
N LYS A 5 -20.90 15.44 -11.93
CA LYS A 5 -20.83 14.01 -11.61
C LYS A 5 -19.39 13.48 -11.64
N ILE A 6 -18.58 13.96 -12.59
CA ILE A 6 -17.16 13.60 -12.68
C ILE A 6 -16.40 14.15 -11.47
N ALA A 7 -16.63 15.42 -11.10
CA ALA A 7 -15.99 16.01 -9.92
C ALA A 7 -16.34 15.25 -8.62
N ALA A 8 -17.62 14.88 -8.44
CA ALA A 8 -18.05 14.09 -7.30
C ALA A 8 -17.39 12.70 -7.26
N ALA A 9 -17.24 12.04 -8.42
CA ALA A 9 -16.54 10.77 -8.51
C ALA A 9 -15.04 10.90 -8.19
N GLN A 10 -14.38 11.95 -8.67
CA GLN A 10 -12.98 12.24 -8.35
C GLN A 10 -12.78 12.46 -6.85
N GLU A 11 -13.68 13.21 -6.21
CA GLU A 11 -13.65 13.44 -4.77
C GLU A 11 -13.83 12.13 -3.98
N ALA A 12 -14.78 11.28 -4.39
CA ALA A 12 -15.00 9.98 -3.76
C ALA A 12 -13.76 9.06 -3.88
N VAL A 13 -13.13 9.05 -5.06
CA VAL A 13 -11.90 8.29 -5.31
C VAL A 13 -10.75 8.80 -4.42
N ALA A 14 -10.59 10.12 -4.31
CA ALA A 14 -9.57 10.72 -3.44
C ALA A 14 -9.80 10.39 -1.95
N LYS A 15 -11.06 10.43 -1.48
CA LYS A 15 -11.41 10.04 -0.11
C LYS A 15 -11.13 8.56 0.16
N ALA A 16 -11.47 7.67 -0.79
CA ALA A 16 -11.18 6.25 -0.66
C ALA A 16 -9.67 5.98 -0.57
N ALA A 17 -8.87 6.66 -1.40
CA ALA A 17 -7.42 6.54 -1.35
C ALA A 17 -6.85 7.06 -0.02
N ALA A 18 -7.33 8.21 0.46
CA ALA A 18 -6.91 8.78 1.73
C ALA A 18 -7.20 7.81 2.90
N LEU A 19 -8.40 7.23 2.94
CA LEU A 19 -8.80 6.25 3.95
C LEU A 19 -7.89 5.00 3.91
N LEU A 20 -7.57 4.50 2.72
CA LEU A 20 -6.63 3.37 2.60
C LEU A 20 -5.22 3.73 3.12
N LEU A 21 -4.76 4.96 2.89
CA LEU A 21 -3.46 5.45 3.34
C LEU A 21 -3.40 5.78 4.85
N GLU A 22 -4.54 5.88 5.54
CA GLU A 22 -4.59 5.86 7.01
C GLU A 22 -4.21 4.49 7.57
N HIS A 23 -4.43 3.44 6.79
CA HIS A 23 -4.11 2.04 7.13
C HIS A 23 -2.94 1.47 6.32
N ALA A 24 -2.02 2.33 5.86
CA ALA A 24 -0.93 1.95 4.96
C ALA A 24 -0.08 0.77 5.47
N GLU A 25 0.19 0.70 6.77
CA GLU A 25 0.92 -0.41 7.40
C GLU A 25 0.18 -1.74 7.24
N GLY A 26 -1.07 -1.80 7.69
CA GLY A 26 -1.89 -3.01 7.58
C GLY A 26 -2.13 -3.41 6.13
N LEU A 27 -2.32 -2.44 5.24
CA LEU A 27 -2.51 -2.67 3.81
C LEU A 27 -1.23 -3.22 3.15
N GLY A 28 -0.05 -2.70 3.51
CA GLY A 28 1.24 -3.20 3.04
C GLY A 28 1.52 -4.62 3.51
N MET A 29 1.26 -4.92 4.78
CA MET A 29 1.39 -6.28 5.32
C MET A 29 0.40 -7.25 4.66
N LEU A 30 -0.85 -6.83 4.47
CA LEU A 30 -1.86 -7.64 3.79
C LEU A 30 -1.45 -7.95 2.36
N ALA A 31 -0.98 -6.95 1.60
CA ALA A 31 -0.49 -7.15 0.24
C ALA A 31 0.70 -8.11 0.18
N MET A 32 1.62 -8.04 1.15
CA MET A 32 2.72 -8.99 1.26
C MET A 32 2.22 -10.42 1.49
N VAL A 33 1.24 -10.63 2.38
CA VAL A 33 0.68 -11.96 2.65
C VAL A 33 -0.05 -12.49 1.41
N GLU A 34 -0.92 -11.68 0.81
CA GLU A 34 -1.72 -12.10 -0.35
C GLU A 34 -0.86 -12.32 -1.61
N SER A 35 0.24 -11.58 -1.81
CA SER A 35 1.13 -11.79 -2.95
C SER A 35 1.92 -13.10 -2.91
N ARG A 36 2.09 -13.69 -1.72
CA ARG A 36 2.76 -14.99 -1.52
C ARG A 36 1.79 -16.15 -1.46
N ARG A 37 0.49 -15.87 -1.59
CA ARG A 37 -0.56 -16.87 -1.49
C ARG A 37 -0.49 -17.79 -2.69
N GLU A 38 -0.29 -19.07 -2.44
CA GLU A 38 -0.36 -20.10 -3.47
C GLU A 38 -1.81 -20.22 -3.97
N PRO A 39 -2.00 -20.46 -5.29
CA PRO A 39 -3.32 -20.79 -5.80
C PRO A 39 -3.81 -22.06 -5.09
N PRO A 40 -5.03 -22.05 -4.52
CA PRO A 40 -5.57 -23.23 -3.85
C PRO A 40 -5.69 -24.39 -4.82
N ASP A 41 -5.23 -25.57 -4.40
CA ASP A 41 -5.40 -26.80 -5.17
C ASP A 41 -6.88 -27.23 -5.16
N LEU A 42 -7.32 -27.98 -6.18
CA LEU A 42 -8.69 -28.51 -6.25
C LEU A 42 -9.06 -29.35 -5.00
N ILE A 43 -8.07 -29.95 -4.35
CA ILE A 43 -8.21 -30.78 -3.14
C ILE A 43 -8.45 -29.91 -1.87
N ASP A 44 -8.12 -28.62 -1.90
CA ASP A 44 -8.26 -27.68 -0.78
C ASP A 44 -9.69 -27.13 -0.58
N THR A 45 -10.68 -27.62 -1.35
CA THR A 45 -12.08 -27.17 -1.25
C THR A 45 -12.76 -27.61 0.03
N VAL A 46 -12.20 -28.60 0.75
CA VAL A 46 -12.80 -29.16 1.96
C VAL A 46 -11.84 -28.95 3.14
N ALA A 47 -12.26 -28.16 4.13
CA ALA A 47 -11.53 -27.96 5.37
C ALA A 47 -12.30 -28.55 6.55
N PHE A 48 -11.59 -29.09 7.54
CA PHE A 48 -12.20 -29.52 8.81
C PHE A 48 -11.94 -28.47 9.89
N ARG A 49 -12.99 -27.87 10.43
CA ARG A 49 -12.89 -26.86 11.48
C ARG A 49 -13.83 -27.24 12.61
N ASN A 50 -13.30 -27.41 13.83
CA ASN A 50 -14.06 -27.82 15.02
C ASN A 50 -14.90 -29.11 14.84
N GLY A 51 -14.43 -30.05 14.03
CA GLY A 51 -15.16 -31.30 13.73
C GLY A 51 -16.23 -31.16 12.65
N GLU A 52 -16.42 -29.96 12.08
CA GLU A 52 -17.32 -29.73 10.96
C GLU A 52 -16.56 -29.64 9.63
N THR A 53 -17.16 -30.21 8.59
CA THR A 53 -16.68 -30.06 7.21
C THR A 53 -17.17 -28.73 6.65
N VAL A 54 -16.22 -27.83 6.40
CA VAL A 54 -16.46 -26.52 5.78
C VAL A 54 -16.02 -26.58 4.32
N ILE A 55 -16.96 -26.35 3.41
CA ILE A 55 -16.65 -26.19 1.98
C ILE A 55 -16.15 -24.76 1.78
N ARG A 56 -14.90 -24.62 1.34
CA ARG A 56 -14.29 -23.33 1.06
C ARG A 56 -14.81 -22.78 -0.25
N ASN A 57 -15.27 -21.53 -0.24
CA ASN A 57 -15.58 -20.80 -1.45
C ASN A 57 -14.29 -20.20 -2.02
N VAL A 58 -13.52 -21.05 -2.70
CA VAL A 58 -12.23 -20.70 -3.29
C VAL A 58 -12.32 -19.47 -4.19
N ALA A 59 -13.38 -19.35 -4.99
CA ALA A 59 -13.58 -18.21 -5.88
C ALA A 59 -13.76 -16.89 -5.11
N ALA A 60 -14.53 -16.89 -4.02
CA ALA A 60 -14.69 -15.70 -3.17
C ALA A 60 -13.39 -15.33 -2.44
N GLU A 61 -12.64 -16.32 -1.96
CA GLU A 61 -11.34 -16.07 -1.33
C GLU A 61 -10.31 -15.47 -2.30
N GLN A 62 -10.27 -15.98 -3.54
CA GLN A 62 -9.43 -15.42 -4.61
C GLN A 62 -9.86 -13.99 -4.98
N ALA A 63 -11.17 -13.75 -5.12
CA ALA A 63 -11.69 -12.41 -5.40
C ALA A 63 -11.32 -11.41 -4.29
N TRP A 64 -11.40 -11.83 -3.02
CA TRP A 64 -10.95 -11.03 -1.88
C TRP A 64 -9.46 -10.72 -1.94
N SER A 65 -8.63 -11.74 -2.20
CA SER A 65 -7.18 -11.59 -2.34
C SER A 65 -6.80 -10.58 -3.43
N GLN A 66 -7.43 -10.70 -4.60
CA GLN A 66 -7.25 -9.76 -5.71
C GLN A 66 -7.70 -8.33 -5.34
N ALA A 67 -8.82 -8.19 -4.63
CA ALA A 67 -9.31 -6.89 -4.18
C ALA A 67 -8.34 -6.23 -3.19
N ALA A 68 -7.76 -6.99 -2.26
CA ALA A 68 -6.76 -6.49 -1.31
C ALA A 68 -5.49 -5.98 -2.03
N LEU A 69 -4.98 -6.75 -3.00
CA LEU A 69 -3.84 -6.34 -3.83
C LEU A 69 -4.16 -5.09 -4.67
N ALA A 70 -5.37 -5.03 -5.25
CA ALA A 70 -5.81 -3.86 -6.02
C ALA A 70 -5.91 -2.61 -5.14
N ALA A 71 -6.44 -2.73 -3.92
CA ALA A 71 -6.51 -1.63 -2.95
C ALA A 71 -5.13 -1.11 -2.58
N ALA A 72 -4.16 -2.00 -2.31
CA ALA A 72 -2.78 -1.62 -2.03
C ALA A 72 -2.12 -0.88 -3.20
N ARG A 73 -2.30 -1.37 -4.43
CA ARG A 73 -1.80 -0.71 -5.65
C ARG A 73 -2.44 0.65 -5.87
N PHE A 74 -3.75 0.76 -5.66
CA PHE A 74 -4.48 2.01 -5.81
C PHE A 74 -4.00 3.07 -4.80
N ALA A 75 -3.90 2.70 -3.52
CA ALA A 75 -3.37 3.58 -2.48
C ALA A 75 -1.92 4.03 -2.78
N GLY A 76 -1.06 3.09 -3.18
CA GLY A 76 0.33 3.39 -3.55
C GLY A 76 0.44 4.35 -4.74
N ARG A 77 -0.36 4.17 -5.80
CA ARG A 77 -0.37 5.08 -6.96
C ARG A 77 -0.87 6.48 -6.58
N PHE A 78 -1.89 6.56 -5.72
CA PHE A 78 -2.38 7.84 -5.23
C PHE A 78 -1.31 8.56 -4.40
N GLU A 79 -0.62 7.85 -3.51
CA GLU A 79 0.49 8.42 -2.75
C GLU A 79 1.62 8.92 -3.66
N ALA A 80 2.02 8.15 -4.67
CA ALA A 80 3.04 8.57 -5.62
C ALA A 80 2.67 9.89 -6.32
N PHE A 81 1.39 10.04 -6.70
CA PHE A 81 0.87 11.29 -7.26
C PHE A 81 0.96 12.45 -6.25
N GLN A 82 0.58 12.23 -4.99
CA GLN A 82 0.65 13.25 -3.94
C GLN A 82 2.09 13.68 -3.67
N GLN A 83 3.04 12.75 -3.65
CA GLN A 83 4.46 13.05 -3.45
C GLN A 83 5.04 13.89 -4.59
N GLU A 84 4.61 13.67 -5.83
CA GLU A 84 5.04 14.50 -6.97
C GLU A 84 4.43 15.90 -6.90
N ARG A 85 3.16 16.01 -6.51
CA ARG A 85 2.51 17.30 -6.29
C ARG A 85 3.21 18.12 -5.20
N ASP A 86 3.62 17.45 -4.13
CA ASP A 86 4.24 18.08 -2.95
C ASP A 86 5.79 18.07 -3.05
N ARG A 87 6.35 17.78 -4.24
CA ARG A 87 7.79 17.55 -4.46
C ARG A 87 8.70 18.70 -4.01
N TYR A 88 8.22 19.93 -4.16
CA TYR A 88 8.96 21.16 -3.85
C TYR A 88 8.59 21.78 -2.49
N SER A 89 7.74 21.13 -1.71
CA SER A 89 7.44 21.56 -0.35
C SER A 89 8.63 21.29 0.57
N GLU A 90 9.06 22.27 1.35
CA GLU A 90 10.12 22.12 2.35
C GLU A 90 9.83 20.96 3.31
N VAL A 91 8.60 20.91 3.84
CA VAL A 91 8.14 19.82 4.71
C VAL A 91 8.16 18.48 3.98
N GLY A 92 7.77 18.45 2.71
CA GLY A 92 7.75 17.23 1.89
C GLY A 92 9.15 16.69 1.61
N VAL A 93 10.11 17.59 1.33
CA VAL A 93 11.52 17.24 1.11
C VAL A 93 12.13 16.70 2.40
N THR A 94 12.00 17.42 3.52
CA THR A 94 12.57 16.97 4.79
C THR A 94 11.95 15.67 5.27
N LEU A 95 10.62 15.50 5.14
CA LEU A 95 9.97 14.25 5.51
C LEU A 95 10.49 13.08 4.66
N ARG A 96 10.73 13.30 3.37
CA ARG A 96 11.34 12.29 2.48
C ARG A 96 12.74 11.92 2.94
N GLU A 97 13.58 12.90 3.27
CA GLU A 97 14.94 12.67 3.79
C GLU A 97 14.91 11.86 5.09
N GLU A 98 13.99 12.17 6.01
CA GLU A 98 13.85 11.41 7.26
C GLU A 98 13.41 9.96 7.02
N VAL A 99 12.51 9.73 6.04
CA VAL A 99 12.15 8.38 5.62
C VAL A 99 13.35 7.66 4.99
N GLU A 100 14.10 8.32 4.12
CA GLU A 100 15.29 7.73 3.48
C GLU A 100 16.39 7.38 4.50
N LYS A 101 16.58 8.20 5.54
CA LYS A 101 17.48 7.87 6.66
C LYS A 101 17.01 6.62 7.42
N LEU A 102 15.70 6.43 7.55
CA LEU A 102 15.12 5.30 8.28
C LEU A 102 15.19 3.98 7.50
N VAL A 103 14.73 3.98 6.24
CA VAL A 103 14.53 2.75 5.45
C VAL A 103 15.49 2.61 4.26
N GLY A 104 16.35 3.60 4.03
CA GLY A 104 17.25 3.68 2.89
C GLY A 104 16.58 4.24 1.62
N GLY A 105 17.37 4.29 0.54
CA GLY A 105 16.88 4.63 -0.79
C GLY A 105 16.04 3.49 -1.37
N THR A 106 14.73 3.64 -1.29
CA THR A 106 13.63 2.85 -1.92
C THR A 106 13.15 1.57 -1.23
N GLY A 107 11.84 1.52 -1.00
CA GLY A 107 11.02 0.30 -1.04
C GLY A 107 11.22 -0.74 0.07
N SER A 108 12.18 -0.58 0.97
CA SER A 108 12.35 -1.48 2.12
C SER A 108 11.11 -1.48 3.01
N PHE A 109 10.84 -2.62 3.65
CA PHE A 109 9.80 -2.70 4.66
C PHE A 109 10.14 -1.76 5.82
N PRO A 110 9.27 -0.81 6.17
CA PRO A 110 9.49 0.02 7.33
C PRO A 110 9.53 -0.82 8.60
N PRO A 111 10.37 -0.46 9.58
CA PRO A 111 10.37 -1.13 10.87
C PRO A 111 9.05 -0.88 11.61
N PRO A 112 8.64 -1.77 12.54
CA PRO A 112 7.50 -1.51 13.41
C PRO A 112 7.64 -0.19 14.18
N LEU A 113 6.53 0.47 14.50
CA LEU A 113 6.53 1.74 15.24
C LEU A 113 7.28 1.63 16.59
N SER A 114 7.25 0.47 17.25
CA SER A 114 7.97 0.21 18.51
C SER A 114 9.49 0.21 18.37
N MET A 115 10.01 0.05 17.16
CA MET A 115 11.44 0.05 16.84
C MET A 115 11.92 1.38 16.24
N MET A 116 11.05 2.39 16.17
CA MET A 116 11.40 3.70 15.64
C MET A 116 12.43 4.40 16.53
N PRO A 117 13.54 4.91 15.97
CA PRO A 117 14.47 5.73 16.72
C PRO A 117 13.78 6.97 17.29
N ALA A 118 14.05 7.32 18.55
CA ALA A 118 13.54 8.55 19.15
C ALA A 118 14.01 9.82 18.41
N SER A 119 15.13 9.72 17.69
CA SER A 119 15.69 10.77 16.85
C SER A 119 15.08 10.86 15.45
N ALA A 120 14.19 9.94 15.06
CA ALA A 120 13.58 9.96 13.73
C ALA A 120 12.61 11.15 13.61
N GLY A 121 12.81 12.00 12.60
CA GLY A 121 11.99 13.19 12.40
C GLY A 121 12.79 14.49 12.46
N HIS A 122 12.10 15.61 12.45
CA HIS A 122 12.71 16.92 12.35
C HIS A 122 11.99 17.93 13.25
N ALA A 123 12.54 18.14 14.45
CA ALA A 123 11.91 18.94 15.49
C ALA A 123 11.60 20.38 15.06
N ALA A 124 12.49 21.02 14.29
CA ALA A 124 12.28 22.40 13.81
C ALA A 124 11.07 22.56 12.87
N LEU A 125 10.66 21.47 12.20
CA LEU A 125 9.48 21.44 11.33
C LEU A 125 8.30 20.70 11.97
N GLY A 126 8.41 20.32 13.25
CA GLY A 126 7.38 19.57 13.96
C GLY A 126 7.16 18.15 13.42
N ILE A 127 8.11 17.59 12.66
CA ILE A 127 8.00 16.23 12.12
C ILE A 127 8.37 15.23 13.23
N THR A 128 7.43 14.36 13.57
CA THR A 128 7.55 13.36 14.65
C THR A 128 7.95 11.98 14.11
N PRO A 129 8.52 11.11 14.95
CA PRO A 129 8.81 9.72 14.56
C PRO A 129 7.58 8.98 14.02
N ARG A 130 6.40 9.25 14.59
CA ARG A 130 5.14 8.66 14.13
C ARG A 130 4.80 9.08 12.70
N GLN A 131 5.03 10.35 12.35
CA GLN A 131 4.81 10.84 10.99
C GLN A 131 5.81 10.25 10.01
N VAL A 132 7.09 10.13 10.40
CA VAL A 132 8.12 9.46 9.58
C VAL A 132 7.72 8.00 9.34
N HIS A 133 7.30 7.26 10.39
CA HIS A 133 6.84 5.89 10.26
C HIS A 133 5.62 5.75 9.33
N ALA A 134 4.59 6.59 9.52
CA ALA A 134 3.41 6.56 8.67
C ALA A 134 3.78 6.87 7.20
N GLN A 135 4.63 7.87 6.98
CA GLN A 135 5.11 8.21 5.64
C GLN A 135 5.97 7.10 5.04
N ALA A 136 6.79 6.41 5.82
CA ALA A 136 7.59 5.29 5.35
C ALA A 136 6.71 4.16 4.78
N TRP A 137 5.60 3.83 5.45
CA TRP A 137 4.62 2.87 4.93
C TRP A 137 3.91 3.33 3.65
N ARG A 138 3.56 4.61 3.57
CA ARG A 138 2.98 5.21 2.35
C ARG A 138 3.97 5.17 1.18
N SER A 139 5.21 5.58 1.42
CA SER A 139 6.31 5.53 0.44
C SER A 139 6.64 4.10 0.02
N HIS A 140 6.56 3.12 0.93
CA HIS A 140 6.69 1.70 0.59
C HIS A 140 5.59 1.26 -0.40
N LEU A 141 4.32 1.55 -0.10
CA LEU A 141 3.21 1.24 -1.00
C LEU A 141 3.37 1.91 -2.37
N ALA A 142 3.79 3.17 -2.40
CA ALA A 142 4.07 3.90 -3.64
C ALA A 142 5.17 3.23 -4.48
N ALA A 143 6.28 2.84 -3.84
CA ALA A 143 7.38 2.12 -4.49
C ALA A 143 6.93 0.74 -5.01
N SER A 144 6.19 -0.04 -4.20
CA SER A 144 5.69 -1.36 -4.60
C SER A 144 4.73 -1.29 -5.78
N ALA A 145 3.87 -0.26 -5.83
CA ALA A 145 2.94 -0.06 -6.93
C ALA A 145 3.65 0.28 -8.26
N ALA A 146 4.78 1.00 -8.19
CA ALA A 146 5.61 1.32 -9.37
C ALA A 146 6.33 0.09 -9.94
N THR A 147 6.82 -0.81 -9.08
CA THR A 147 7.50 -2.06 -9.49
C THR A 147 6.56 -3.01 -10.21
N ILE A 148 5.32 -3.16 -9.71
CA ILE A 148 4.32 -4.04 -10.31
C ILE A 148 3.90 -3.56 -11.71
N ALA A 149 3.80 -2.24 -11.92
CA ALA A 149 3.48 -1.68 -13.25
C ALA A 149 4.54 -2.02 -14.31
N ARG A 150 5.82 -2.18 -13.93
CA ARG A 150 6.89 -2.59 -14.85
C ARG A 150 6.83 -4.08 -15.20
N VAL A 151 6.40 -4.93 -14.26
CA VAL A 151 6.23 -6.38 -14.51
C VAL A 151 5.06 -6.64 -15.48
N GLU A 152 3.96 -5.89 -15.37
CA GLU A 152 2.82 -6.01 -16.28
C GLU A 152 3.15 -5.54 -17.71
N ILE A 153 4.05 -4.56 -17.89
CA ILE A 153 4.50 -4.11 -19.22
C ILE A 153 5.56 -5.06 -19.82
N GLY A 154 6.38 -5.70 -18.97
CA GLY A 154 7.45 -6.61 -19.39
C GLY A 154 7.00 -8.01 -19.85
N MET A 155 5.75 -8.41 -19.58
CA MET A 155 5.19 -9.69 -20.06
C MET A 155 4.33 -9.56 -21.33
N GLY A 156 4.34 -8.40 -21.98
CA GLY A 156 3.59 -8.12 -23.22
C GLY A 156 4.37 -8.23 -24.53
N TYR A 157 5.66 -8.58 -24.51
CA TYR A 157 6.47 -8.77 -25.73
C TYR A 157 7.19 -10.12 -25.67
N GLY A 158 6.49 -11.16 -26.14
CA GLY A 158 7.00 -12.53 -26.19
C GLY A 158 6.00 -13.49 -26.80
N ALA A 159 5.49 -13.17 -27.99
CA ALA A 159 4.91 -14.12 -28.95
C ALA A 159 5.08 -13.55 -30.36
#